data_AF-A0A4T0CBA7-F1
#
_entry.id   AF-A0A4T0CBA7-F1
#
_cell.length_a   1.000
_cell.length_b   1.000
_cell.length_c   1.000
_cell.angle_alpha   90.00
_cell.angle_beta   90.00
_cell.angle_gamma   90.00
#
_symmetry.space_group_name_H-M   'P 1'
#
loop_
_entity.id
_entity.type
_entity.pdbx_description
1 polymer ?
#
loop_
_entity_poly.entity_id
_entity_poly.type
_entity_poly.pdbx_seq_one_letter_code
_entity_poly.pdbx_strand_id
1 'polypeptide(L)'
;MVNRTLFEVPDKKWYIFVEPDTFIFWQTLLAYLSHLDWTKPYYLGGQINIGGIEFGQGGNGYVISRPALEKVVSHYQNHQKEYEDFTEGHWAGDCVLGKALKDSGISLTRAWPIFQGDDIGNMNYNHQTQWCQPTVSYHHVSPSEIQDLYDFEKAWMRDTANSAW
;
A
#
# COMPACT_ATOMS: atom_id res chain seq x y z
N MET A 1 5.25 5.60 -13.20
CA MET A 1 4.03 4.94 -12.69
C MET A 1 2.97 5.95 -12.25
N VAL A 2 3.13 6.65 -11.11
CA VAL A 2 2.09 7.54 -10.54
C VAL A 2 1.61 8.69 -11.45
N ASN A 3 2.51 9.29 -12.24
CA ASN A 3 2.16 10.33 -13.22
C ASN A 3 1.19 9.81 -14.28
N ARG A 4 1.41 8.59 -14.80
CA ARG A 4 0.49 7.97 -15.76
C ARG A 4 -0.82 7.57 -15.09
N THR A 5 -0.77 7.04 -13.86
CA THR A 5 -1.97 6.70 -13.09
C THR A 5 -2.90 7.90 -12.93
N LEU A 6 -2.37 9.06 -12.50
CA LEU A 6 -3.17 10.27 -12.32
C LEU A 6 -3.74 10.78 -13.66
N PHE A 7 -2.98 10.69 -14.75
CA PHE A 7 -3.44 11.08 -16.08
C PHE A 7 -4.63 10.24 -16.55
N GLU A 8 -4.58 8.92 -16.36
CA GLU A 8 -5.63 8.00 -16.85
C GLU A 8 -6.90 8.02 -16.00
N VAL A 9 -6.76 8.14 -14.68
CA VAL A 9 -7.86 8.01 -13.72
C VAL A 9 -7.81 9.10 -12.65
N PRO A 10 -7.95 10.40 -13.02
CA PRO A 10 -7.70 11.53 -12.11
C PRO A 10 -8.73 11.69 -10.98
N ASP A 11 -9.90 11.05 -11.10
CA ASP A 11 -11.07 11.32 -10.27
C ASP A 11 -11.23 10.39 -9.06
N LYS A 12 -10.28 9.47 -8.82
CA LYS A 12 -10.36 8.50 -7.72
C LYS A 12 -9.91 9.10 -6.39
N LYS A 13 -10.56 8.71 -5.30
CA LYS A 13 -10.23 9.16 -3.93
C LYS A 13 -8.92 8.53 -3.43
N TRP A 14 -8.73 7.26 -3.74
CA TRP A 14 -7.62 6.42 -3.30
C TRP A 14 -7.05 5.65 -4.48
N TYR A 15 -5.73 5.54 -4.53
CA TYR A 15 -4.97 4.80 -5.51
C TYR A 15 -4.19 3.72 -4.79
N ILE A 16 -4.46 2.46 -5.13
CA ILE A 16 -3.92 1.28 -4.45
C ILE A 16 -2.92 0.63 -5.42
N PHE A 17 -1.69 0.45 -4.98
CA PHE A 17 -0.62 -0.17 -5.75
C PHE A 17 -0.28 -1.51 -5.11
N VAL A 18 -0.26 -2.56 -5.92
CA VAL A 18 -0.17 -3.96 -5.48
C VAL A 18 0.74 -4.71 -6.44
N GLU A 19 1.60 -5.58 -5.90
CA GLU A 19 2.45 -6.47 -6.70
C GLU A 19 1.73 -7.78 -7.05
N PRO A 20 2.13 -8.50 -8.11
CA PRO A 20 1.43 -9.70 -8.57
C PRO A 20 1.40 -10.87 -7.56
N ASP A 21 2.35 -10.92 -6.64
CA ASP A 21 2.50 -11.90 -5.57
C ASP A 21 2.06 -11.35 -4.20
N THR A 22 1.12 -10.40 -4.21
CA THR A 22 0.49 -9.82 -3.02
C THR A 22 -1.02 -10.03 -3.06
N PHE A 23 -1.56 -10.65 -2.01
CA PHE A 23 -3.00 -10.72 -1.82
C PHE A 23 -3.50 -9.51 -1.01
N ILE A 24 -4.64 -8.94 -1.39
CA ILE A 24 -5.31 -7.86 -0.66
C ILE A 24 -6.66 -8.35 -0.15
N PHE A 25 -6.87 -8.26 1.17
CA PHE A 25 -8.19 -8.36 1.79
C PHE A 25 -8.94 -7.05 1.58
N TRP A 26 -9.77 -7.02 0.54
CA TRP A 26 -10.51 -5.84 0.12
C TRP A 26 -11.45 -5.32 1.20
N GLN A 27 -12.09 -6.22 1.96
CA GLN A 27 -12.99 -5.78 3.04
C GLN A 27 -12.24 -5.02 4.12
N THR A 28 -11.10 -5.55 4.57
CA THR A 28 -10.26 -4.87 5.56
C THR A 28 -9.76 -3.54 5.03
N LEU A 29 -9.28 -3.52 3.77
CA LEU A 29 -8.76 -2.30 3.17
C LEU A 29 -9.83 -1.21 3.06
N LEU A 30 -11.01 -1.55 2.54
CA LEU A 30 -12.12 -0.60 2.40
C LEU A 30 -12.60 -0.09 3.76
N ALA A 31 -12.69 -0.96 4.78
CA ALA A 31 -13.01 -0.56 6.14
C ALA A 31 -11.95 0.41 6.69
N TYR A 32 -10.67 0.09 6.55
CA TYR A 32 -9.57 0.96 7.00
C TYR A 32 -9.62 2.34 6.33
N LEU A 33 -9.80 2.40 5.00
CA LEU A 33 -9.89 3.64 4.25
C LEU A 33 -11.17 4.45 4.56
N SER A 34 -12.26 3.79 4.98
CA SER A 34 -13.50 4.47 5.34
C SER A 34 -13.38 5.36 6.58
N HIS A 35 -12.39 5.09 7.44
CA HIS A 35 -12.09 5.88 8.63
C HIS A 35 -11.17 7.07 8.37
N LEU A 36 -10.64 7.20 7.15
CA LEU A 36 -9.70 8.25 6.78
C LEU A 36 -10.37 9.33 5.91
N ASP A 37 -10.00 10.58 6.17
CA ASP A 37 -10.41 11.71 5.35
C ASP A 37 -9.57 11.76 4.06
N TRP A 38 -10.10 11.18 2.98
CA TRP A 38 -9.43 11.10 1.69
C TRP A 38 -9.00 12.46 1.10
N THR A 39 -9.53 13.58 1.61
CA THR A 39 -9.14 14.94 1.18
C THR A 39 -7.80 15.39 1.77
N LYS A 40 -7.21 14.61 2.68
CA LYS A 40 -5.87 14.83 3.23
C LYS A 40 -4.81 14.03 2.45
N PRO A 41 -3.56 14.52 2.39
CA PRO A 41 -2.49 13.88 1.64
C PRO A 41 -1.90 12.68 2.41
N TYR A 42 -2.55 11.53 2.27
CA TYR A 42 -2.08 10.26 2.81
C TYR A 42 -1.22 9.47 1.81
N TYR A 43 -0.15 8.88 2.34
CA TYR A 43 0.63 7.78 1.77
C TYR A 43 0.68 6.68 2.83
N LEU A 44 -0.08 5.60 2.65
CA LEU A 44 -0.25 4.51 3.62
C LEU A 44 0.53 3.28 3.15
N GLY A 45 1.23 2.60 4.05
CA GLY A 45 1.90 1.32 3.74
C GLY A 45 2.69 0.75 4.90
N GLY A 46 3.21 -0.47 4.73
CA GLY A 46 4.14 -1.09 5.66
C GLY A 46 5.52 -0.44 5.56
N GLN A 47 6.00 0.15 6.67
CA GLN A 47 7.22 0.95 6.66
C GLN A 47 8.49 0.11 6.53
N ILE A 48 9.39 0.56 5.65
CA ILE A 48 10.79 0.13 5.56
C ILE A 48 11.67 1.38 5.43
N ASN A 49 12.97 1.26 5.73
CA ASN A 49 13.92 2.35 5.59
C ASN A 49 15.16 1.94 4.79
N ILE A 50 15.50 2.72 3.77
CA ILE A 50 16.76 2.60 3.03
C ILE A 50 17.42 3.97 3.01
N GLY A 51 18.66 4.06 3.51
CA GLY A 51 19.45 5.29 3.44
C GLY A 51 18.79 6.52 4.09
N GLY A 52 17.95 6.34 5.12
CA GLY A 52 17.23 7.45 5.77
C GLY A 52 15.93 7.88 5.08
N ILE A 53 15.56 7.20 4.00
CA ILE A 53 14.26 7.34 3.34
C ILE A 53 13.35 6.26 3.91
N GLU A 54 12.30 6.68 4.61
CA GLU A 54 11.23 5.79 5.06
C GLU A 54 10.11 5.79 4.03
N PHE A 55 9.68 4.60 3.61
CA PHE A 55 8.69 4.42 2.55
C PHE A 55 7.87 3.16 2.78
N GLY A 56 6.73 3.08 2.08
CA GLY A 56 5.86 1.90 2.06
C GLY A 56 6.44 0.87 1.10
N GLN A 57 6.82 -0.29 1.62
CA GLN A 57 7.37 -1.39 0.83
C GLN A 57 6.36 -1.84 -0.25
N GLY A 58 6.83 -2.02 -1.49
CA GLY A 58 5.99 -2.40 -2.63
C GLY A 58 5.22 -3.70 -2.41
N GLY A 59 5.91 -4.73 -1.92
CA GLY A 59 5.33 -6.04 -1.66
C GLY A 59 4.14 -6.04 -0.69
N ASN A 60 4.12 -5.16 0.32
CA ASN A 60 3.00 -5.07 1.26
C ASN A 60 1.74 -4.47 0.61
N GLY A 61 1.88 -3.89 -0.58
CA GLY A 61 0.94 -2.92 -1.13
C GLY A 61 0.99 -1.59 -0.39
N TYR A 62 0.59 -0.53 -1.08
CA TYR A 62 0.48 0.80 -0.48
C TYR A 62 -0.64 1.60 -1.13
N VAL A 63 -1.11 2.62 -0.41
CA VAL A 63 -2.23 3.46 -0.83
C VAL A 63 -1.81 4.91 -0.84
N ILE A 64 -2.15 5.63 -1.91
CA ILE A 64 -1.95 7.06 -2.04
C ILE A 64 -3.31 7.73 -2.20
N SER A 65 -3.62 8.70 -1.34
CA SER A 65 -4.80 9.56 -1.52
C SER A 65 -4.65 10.47 -2.73
N ARG A 66 -5.76 10.94 -3.31
CA ARG A 66 -5.71 11.87 -4.46
C ARG A 66 -4.85 13.11 -4.24
N PRO A 67 -5.00 13.88 -3.13
CA PRO A 67 -4.17 15.06 -2.91
C PRO A 67 -2.68 14.73 -2.81
N ALA A 68 -2.34 13.57 -2.25
CA ALA A 68 -0.96 13.10 -2.21
C ALA A 68 -0.43 12.78 -3.61
N LEU A 69 -1.21 12.08 -4.43
CA LEU A 69 -0.85 11.71 -5.79
C LEU A 69 -0.66 12.94 -6.68
N GLU A 70 -1.58 13.90 -6.62
CA GLU A 70 -1.51 15.17 -7.35
C GLU A 70 -0.25 15.96 -6.98
N LYS A 71 0.07 16.02 -5.69
CA LYS A 71 1.24 16.76 -5.19
C LYS A 71 2.56 16.12 -5.62
N VAL A 72 2.70 14.79 -5.50
CA VAL A 72 3.93 14.12 -5.95
C VAL A 72 4.09 14.16 -7.47
N VAL A 73 3.00 14.08 -8.24
CA VAL A 73 3.05 14.21 -9.69
C VAL A 73 3.47 15.62 -10.10
N SER A 74 2.88 16.65 -9.48
CA SER A 74 3.27 18.05 -9.72
C SER A 74 4.73 18.30 -9.34
N HIS A 75 5.20 17.71 -8.24
CA HIS A 75 6.59 17.81 -7.81
C HIS A 75 7.53 17.10 -8.81
N TYR A 76 7.20 15.88 -9.23
CA TYR A 76 7.95 15.11 -10.23
C TYR A 76 8.08 15.86 -11.56
N GLN A 77 7.01 16.49 -12.06
CA GLN A 77 7.05 17.25 -13.31
C GLN A 77 8.06 18.41 -13.29
N ASN A 78 8.33 18.98 -12.12
CA ASN A 78 9.31 20.06 -11.96
C ASN A 78 10.73 19.57 -11.66
N HIS A 79 10.90 18.31 -11.27
CA HIS A 79 12.17 17.71 -10.84
C HIS A 79 12.47 16.39 -11.57
N GLN A 80 11.91 16.21 -12.76
CA GLN A 80 11.89 14.92 -13.47
C GLN A 80 13.30 14.34 -13.63
N LYS A 81 14.25 15.18 -14.06
CA LYS A 81 15.65 14.78 -14.24
C LYS A 81 16.30 14.28 -12.94
N GLU A 82 16.01 14.91 -11.81
CA GLU A 82 16.58 14.51 -10.51
C GLU A 82 16.13 13.11 -10.11
N TYR A 83 14.85 12.80 -10.35
CA TYR A 83 14.30 11.46 -10.07
C TYR A 83 14.76 10.41 -11.08
N GLU A 84 14.94 10.76 -12.34
CA GLU A 84 15.53 9.87 -13.35
C GLU A 84 16.98 9.51 -12.99
N ASP A 85 17.81 10.52 -12.67
CA ASP A 85 19.19 10.32 -12.25
C ASP A 85 19.28 9.51 -10.94
N PHE A 86 18.38 9.78 -9.97
CA PHE A 86 18.31 8.99 -8.73
C PHE A 86 17.87 7.54 -8.96
N THR A 87 16.93 7.32 -9.89
CA THR A 87 16.45 5.98 -10.26
C THR A 87 17.56 5.16 -10.92
N GLU A 88 18.40 5.78 -11.76
CA GLU A 88 19.54 5.12 -12.40
C GLU A 88 20.51 4.52 -11.36
N GLY A 89 20.70 5.22 -10.24
CA GLY A 89 21.59 4.80 -9.16
C GLY A 89 20.95 3.93 -8.06
N HIS A 90 19.66 3.62 -8.14
CA HIS A 90 18.94 2.99 -7.03
C HIS A 90 18.15 1.76 -7.47
N TRP A 91 18.41 0.62 -6.83
CA TRP A 91 17.80 -0.67 -7.17
C TRP A 91 16.32 -0.84 -6.76
N ALA A 92 15.81 0.03 -5.88
CA ALA A 92 14.51 -0.12 -5.22
C ALA A 92 13.57 1.00 -5.67
N GLY A 93 12.66 0.69 -6.60
CA GLY A 93 11.77 1.69 -7.21
C GLY A 93 10.71 2.25 -6.25
N ASP A 94 10.28 1.47 -5.26
CA ASP A 94 9.40 1.90 -4.17
C ASP A 94 10.11 2.91 -3.24
N CYS A 95 11.42 2.75 -2.99
CA CYS A 95 12.23 3.75 -2.31
C CYS A 95 12.29 5.07 -3.08
N VAL A 96 12.47 5.02 -4.42
CA VAL A 96 12.45 6.22 -5.29
C VAL A 96 11.11 6.95 -5.15
N LEU A 97 9.98 6.22 -5.21
CA LEU A 97 8.66 6.82 -5.04
C LEU A 97 8.47 7.40 -3.63
N GLY A 98 8.93 6.69 -2.59
CA GLY A 98 8.90 7.17 -1.21
C GLY A 98 9.70 8.45 -1.01
N LYS A 99 10.88 8.55 -1.64
CA LYS A 99 11.66 9.79 -1.68
C LYS A 99 10.87 10.92 -2.36
N ALA A 100 10.29 10.66 -3.53
CA ALA A 100 9.51 11.68 -4.24
C ALA A 100 8.32 12.19 -3.43
N LEU A 101 7.62 11.30 -2.73
CA LEU A 101 6.55 11.66 -1.80
C LEU A 101 7.08 12.50 -0.65
N LYS A 102 8.16 12.09 0.00
CA LYS A 102 8.79 12.83 1.10
C LYS A 102 9.25 14.22 0.68
N ASP A 103 9.91 14.35 -0.46
CA ASP A 103 10.39 15.63 -1.01
C ASP A 103 9.24 16.55 -1.43
N SER A 104 8.12 15.97 -1.86
CA SER A 104 6.85 16.70 -2.05
C SER A 104 6.15 17.06 -0.73
N GLY A 105 6.74 16.75 0.42
CA GLY A 105 6.21 17.06 1.76
C GLY A 105 5.12 16.11 2.23
N ILE A 106 5.15 14.85 1.79
CA ILE A 106 4.23 13.79 2.20
C ILE A 106 5.04 12.67 2.85
N SER A 107 4.97 12.59 4.16
CA SER A 107 5.59 11.49 4.91
C SER A 107 4.75 10.22 4.82
N LEU A 108 5.40 9.07 4.95
CA LEU A 108 4.70 7.80 5.10
C LEU A 108 3.84 7.83 6.37
N THR A 109 2.56 7.51 6.19
CA THR A 109 1.66 7.12 7.27
C THR A 109 1.86 5.63 7.49
N ARG A 110 2.66 5.29 8.50
CA ARG A 110 2.98 3.91 8.84
C ARG A 110 1.70 3.13 9.12
N ALA A 111 1.51 2.02 8.40
CA ALA A 111 0.31 1.19 8.48
C ALA A 111 0.63 -0.28 8.82
N TRP A 112 1.87 -0.62 9.16
CA TRP A 112 2.18 -1.90 9.80
C TRP A 112 1.60 -1.90 11.24
N PRO A 113 1.03 -3.01 11.74
CA PRO A 113 0.97 -4.34 11.15
C PRO A 113 -0.27 -4.62 10.27
N ILE A 114 -1.05 -3.60 9.91
CA ILE A 114 -2.22 -3.82 9.05
C ILE A 114 -1.78 -4.17 7.61
N PHE A 115 -0.72 -3.54 7.10
CA PHE A 115 -0.10 -3.90 5.82
C PHE A 115 1.11 -4.82 6.07
N GLN A 116 1.00 -6.11 5.74
CA GLN A 116 2.04 -7.11 6.00
C GLN A 116 2.87 -7.41 4.75
N GLY A 117 4.15 -7.72 4.99
CA GLY A 117 5.11 -8.11 3.95
C GLY A 117 5.54 -9.58 4.04
N ASP A 118 5.15 -10.28 5.10
CA ASP A 118 5.40 -11.71 5.25
C ASP A 118 4.25 -12.50 4.59
N ASP A 119 4.54 -13.72 4.14
CA ASP A 119 3.50 -14.67 3.76
C ASP A 119 2.80 -15.25 5.01
N ILE A 120 1.67 -15.90 4.79
CA ILE A 120 0.80 -16.41 5.86
C ILE A 120 1.49 -17.46 6.71
N GLY A 121 2.35 -18.28 6.11
CA GLY A 121 3.06 -19.38 6.77
C GLY A 121 4.24 -18.91 7.61
N ASN A 122 4.90 -17.82 7.20
CA ASN A 122 6.07 -17.26 7.89
C ASN A 122 5.73 -16.10 8.84
N MET A 123 4.47 -15.65 8.87
CA MET A 123 4.03 -14.61 9.77
C MET A 123 4.27 -14.97 11.25
N ASN A 124 4.94 -14.07 11.96
CA ASN A 124 5.00 -14.13 13.41
C ASN A 124 3.67 -13.63 14.00
N TYR A 125 2.77 -14.57 14.32
CA TYR A 125 1.49 -14.31 14.97
C TYR A 125 1.63 -13.97 16.46
N ASN A 126 2.50 -13.01 16.79
CA ASN A 126 2.65 -12.56 18.15
C ASN A 126 1.34 -11.92 18.66
N HIS A 127 0.85 -12.39 19.81
CA HIS A 127 -0.33 -11.87 20.50
C HIS A 127 -0.28 -10.37 20.84
N GLN A 128 0.91 -9.77 21.01
CA GLN A 128 0.99 -8.35 21.35
C GLN A 128 0.92 -7.41 20.14
N THR A 129 1.22 -7.89 18.93
CA THR A 129 1.42 -7.03 17.75
C THR A 129 0.60 -7.45 16.55
N GLN A 130 0.67 -8.72 16.14
CA GLN A 130 0.05 -9.16 14.87
C GLN A 130 -1.27 -9.92 15.07
N TRP A 131 -1.35 -10.82 16.05
CA TRP A 131 -2.50 -11.73 16.18
C TRP A 131 -3.86 -11.02 16.34
N CYS A 132 -3.88 -9.93 17.11
CA CYS A 132 -5.11 -9.20 17.43
C CYS A 132 -5.35 -8.00 16.50
N GLN A 133 -4.56 -7.84 15.43
CA GLN A 133 -4.70 -6.75 14.46
C GLN A 133 -5.29 -7.29 13.16
N PRO A 134 -6.14 -6.51 12.47
CA PRO A 134 -6.60 -6.90 11.15
C PRO A 134 -5.45 -6.83 10.14
N THR A 135 -5.52 -7.60 9.07
CA THR A 135 -4.57 -7.53 7.96
C THR A 135 -5.25 -7.12 6.66
N VAL A 136 -4.59 -6.23 5.92
CA VAL A 136 -4.95 -5.80 4.57
C VAL A 136 -4.26 -6.67 3.54
N SER A 137 -3.07 -7.18 3.82
CA SER A 137 -2.27 -7.84 2.80
C SER A 137 -1.41 -8.97 3.34
N TYR A 138 -0.99 -9.84 2.44
CA TYR A 138 0.14 -10.77 2.60
C TYR A 138 0.93 -10.78 1.29
N HIS A 139 2.25 -10.89 1.39
CA HIS A 139 3.16 -10.84 0.25
C HIS A 139 3.93 -12.17 0.13
N HIS A 140 4.66 -12.37 -0.97
CA HIS A 140 5.30 -13.64 -1.33
C HIS A 140 4.34 -14.83 -1.39
N VAL A 141 3.07 -14.55 -1.75
CA VAL A 141 2.04 -15.58 -1.85
C VAL A 141 2.05 -16.22 -3.24
N SER A 142 2.08 -17.55 -3.29
CA SER A 142 1.99 -18.31 -4.52
C SER A 142 0.59 -18.18 -5.16
N PRO A 143 0.45 -18.47 -6.47
CA PRO A 143 -0.86 -18.45 -7.12
C PRO A 143 -1.90 -19.37 -6.45
N SER A 144 -1.49 -20.51 -5.89
CA SER A 144 -2.38 -21.39 -5.12
C SER A 144 -2.83 -20.75 -3.80
N GLU A 145 -1.91 -20.10 -3.08
CA GLU A 145 -2.26 -19.42 -1.83
C GLU A 145 -3.16 -18.21 -2.08
N ILE A 146 -2.96 -17.47 -3.18
CA ILE A 146 -3.88 -16.42 -3.63
C ILE A 146 -5.29 -16.98 -3.85
N GLN A 147 -5.41 -18.14 -4.49
CA GLN A 147 -6.71 -18.79 -4.70
C GLN A 147 -7.36 -19.20 -3.38
N ASP A 148 -6.59 -19.83 -2.48
CA ASP A 148 -7.07 -20.23 -1.16
C ASP A 148 -7.55 -19.02 -0.33
N LEU A 149 -6.80 -17.91 -0.37
CA LEU A 149 -7.15 -16.66 0.30
C LEU A 149 -8.38 -15.99 -0.28
N TYR A 150 -8.51 -15.99 -1.60
CA TYR A 150 -9.68 -15.48 -2.29
C TYR A 150 -10.93 -16.28 -1.90
N ASP A 151 -10.85 -17.60 -1.91
CA ASP A 151 -11.97 -18.47 -1.53
C ASP A 151 -12.32 -18.30 -0.05
N PHE A 152 -11.32 -18.13 0.82
CA PHE A 152 -11.51 -17.79 2.22
C PHE A 152 -12.23 -16.46 2.40
N GLU A 153 -11.75 -15.36 1.79
CA GLU A 153 -12.37 -14.03 1.92
C GLU A 153 -13.82 -14.06 1.43
N LYS A 154 -14.06 -14.75 0.31
CA LYS A 154 -15.40 -14.91 -0.26
C LYS A 154 -16.35 -15.69 0.65
N ALA A 155 -15.88 -16.79 1.24
CA ALA A 155 -16.67 -17.57 2.20
C ALA A 155 -16.96 -16.75 3.47
N TRP A 156 -15.95 -16.10 4.02
CA TRP A 156 -16.06 -15.25 5.20
C TRP A 156 -17.06 -14.11 4.99
N MET A 157 -17.02 -13.41 3.84
CA MET A 157 -17.99 -12.37 3.49
C MET A 157 -19.42 -12.90 3.42
N ARG A 158 -19.63 -14.07 2.83
CA ARG A 158 -20.97 -14.67 2.74
C ARG A 158 -21.52 -15.00 4.13
N ASP A 159 -20.70 -15.58 4.99
CA ASP A 159 -21.14 -16.06 6.30
C ASP A 159 -21.37 -14.89 7.27
N THR A 160 -20.56 -13.83 7.19
CA THR A 160 -20.73 -12.59 7.97
C THR A 160 -21.88 -11.71 7.49
N ALA A 161 -22.14 -11.65 6.18
CA ALA A 161 -23.31 -10.94 5.65
C ALA A 161 -24.64 -11.58 6.12
N ASN A 162 -24.65 -12.90 6.31
CA ASN A 162 -25.82 -13.64 6.80
C ASN A 162 -25.98 -13.62 8.32
N SER A 163 -25.01 -13.06 9.06
CA SER A 163 -25.01 -12.97 10.53
C SER A 163 -25.03 -11.53 11.05
N ALA A 164 -25.24 -10.55 10.18
CA ALA A 164 -25.59 -9.19 10.57
C ALA A 164 -27.07 -9.16 10.99
N TRP A 165 -27.30 -9.16 12.30
CA TRP A 165 -28.61 -8.97 12.95
C TRP A 165 -29.00 -7.50 13.03
#